data_AF-E3N0R8-F1
#
_entry.id   AF-E3N0R8-F1
#
_cell.length_a   1.000
_cell.length_b   1.000
_cell.length_c   1.000
_cell.angle_alpha   90.00
_cell.angle_beta   90.00
_cell.angle_gamma   90.00
#
_symmetry.space_group_name_H-M   'P 1'
#
loop_
_entity.id
_entity.type
_entity.pdbx_description
1 polymer ?
#
loop_
_entity_poly.entity_id
_entity_poly.type
_entity_poly.pdbx_seq_one_letter_code
_entity_poly.pdbx_strand_id
1 'polypeptide(L)'
;MTTPFPLLRLPRLALIPVFMHMEPNEVIMFALLSKRANKLSKCLRKLFASSIDLVVENYSHHLTVLFMHREELPFNTNNFWSTETISQKNVGLSVSEWIERVQDVTNCKSLKRVDLGGSSRLDMCDALSSLNNISELYIHPGCPESFVEKALRILSSVTNEINMWSIPFENREEFRTF
;
A
#
# COMPACT_ATOMS: atom_id res chain seq x y z
N MET A 1 31.67 5.37 7.51
CA MET A 1 30.81 4.57 6.61
C MET A 1 30.15 5.51 5.61
N THR A 2 30.57 5.47 4.35
CA THR A 2 30.00 6.28 3.26
C THR A 2 28.66 5.68 2.83
N THR A 3 27.59 6.48 2.76
CA THR A 3 26.32 6.02 2.18
C THR A 3 26.56 5.60 0.72
N PRO A 4 26.26 4.36 0.33
CA PRO A 4 26.72 3.80 -0.95
C PRO A 4 26.02 4.41 -2.18
N PHE A 5 24.86 5.05 -2.01
CA PHE A 5 24.07 5.57 -3.12
C PHE A 5 24.55 6.97 -3.55
N PRO A 6 25.13 7.16 -4.76
CA PRO A 6 25.73 8.44 -5.17
C PRO A 6 24.73 9.61 -5.18
N LEU A 7 23.47 9.35 -5.52
CA LEU A 7 22.41 10.36 -5.50
C LEU A 7 22.25 10.99 -4.11
N LEU A 8 22.38 10.20 -3.03
CA LEU A 8 22.27 10.70 -1.65
C LEU A 8 23.44 11.63 -1.24
N ARG A 9 24.47 11.78 -2.07
CA ARG A 9 25.61 12.68 -1.82
C ARG A 9 25.44 14.04 -2.49
N LEU A 10 24.49 14.18 -3.40
CA LEU A 10 24.27 15.44 -4.11
C LEU A 10 23.74 16.53 -3.17
N PRO A 11 24.11 17.80 -3.41
CA PRO A 11 23.52 18.92 -2.69
C PRO A 11 22.01 19.00 -2.99
N ARG A 12 21.23 19.48 -2.02
CA ARG A 12 19.76 19.57 -2.13
C ARG A 12 19.28 20.24 -3.42
N LEU A 13 19.96 21.32 -3.85
CA LEU A 13 19.60 22.04 -5.06
C LEU A 13 19.73 21.19 -6.34
N ALA A 14 20.69 20.27 -6.39
CA ALA A 14 20.82 19.34 -7.52
C ALA A 14 19.80 18.20 -7.46
N LEU A 15 19.30 17.86 -6.26
CA LEU A 15 18.30 16.80 -6.08
C LEU A 15 16.89 17.23 -6.49
N ILE A 16 16.52 18.49 -6.30
CA ILE A 16 15.19 19.00 -6.68
C ILE A 16 14.83 18.66 -8.14
N PRO A 17 15.63 19.04 -9.15
CA PRO A 17 15.26 18.75 -10.54
C PRO A 17 15.27 17.24 -10.83
N VAL A 18 16.17 16.46 -10.22
CA VAL A 18 16.18 15.00 -10.39
C VAL A 18 14.87 14.39 -9.91
N PHE A 19 14.43 14.74 -8.70
CA PHE A 19 13.17 14.23 -8.17
C PHE A 19 11.96 14.75 -8.92
N MET A 20 11.97 15.97 -9.46
CA MET A 20 10.86 16.50 -10.25
C MET A 20 10.67 15.75 -11.58
N HIS A 21 11.73 15.20 -12.17
CA HIS A 21 11.66 14.51 -13.47
C HIS A 21 11.50 12.99 -13.38
N MET A 22 11.59 12.41 -12.19
CA MET A 22 11.32 10.97 -12.00
C MET A 22 9.87 10.60 -12.41
N GLU A 23 9.55 9.33 -12.51
CA GLU A 23 8.16 8.88 -12.54
C GLU A 23 7.64 8.63 -11.11
N PRO A 24 6.31 8.68 -10.86
CA PRO A 24 5.76 8.38 -9.53
C PRO A 24 6.25 7.04 -8.96
N ASN A 25 6.28 5.99 -9.78
CA ASN A 25 6.81 4.67 -9.39
C ASN A 25 8.29 4.73 -8.96
N GLU A 26 9.16 5.46 -9.67
CA GLU A 26 10.57 5.62 -9.34
C GLU A 26 10.75 6.32 -7.99
N VAL A 27 9.94 7.35 -7.72
CA VAL A 27 9.95 8.09 -6.45
C VAL A 27 9.53 7.18 -5.29
N ILE A 28 8.53 6.34 -5.50
CA ILE A 28 8.05 5.38 -4.49
C ILE A 28 9.11 4.30 -4.27
N MET A 29 9.63 3.68 -5.34
CA MET A 29 10.70 2.68 -5.24
C MET A 29 11.93 3.23 -4.54
N PHE A 30 12.32 4.47 -4.85
CA PHE A 30 13.40 5.16 -4.14
C PHE A 30 13.09 5.34 -2.65
N ALA A 31 11.86 5.76 -2.30
CA ALA A 31 11.43 5.91 -0.91
C ALA A 31 11.56 4.61 -0.11
N LEU A 32 11.40 3.45 -0.75
CA LEU A 32 11.53 2.15 -0.10
C LEU A 32 12.98 1.74 0.22
N LEU A 33 13.99 2.38 -0.39
CA LEU A 33 15.40 2.01 -0.19
C LEU A 33 15.93 2.26 1.23
N SER A 34 15.49 3.32 1.90
CA SER A 34 15.91 3.63 3.28
C SER A 34 15.04 4.73 3.91
N LYS A 35 15.10 4.87 5.24
CA LYS A 35 14.45 5.99 5.95
C LYS A 35 14.92 7.36 5.46
N ARG A 36 16.18 7.48 5.04
CA ARG A 36 16.72 8.73 4.45
C ARG A 36 16.14 8.98 3.07
N ALA A 37 16.04 7.94 2.25
CA ALA A 37 15.47 8.02 0.92
C ALA A 37 13.98 8.40 0.97
N ASN A 38 13.21 7.78 1.87
CA ASN A 38 11.81 8.12 2.12
C ASN A 38 11.61 9.61 2.49
N LYS A 39 12.38 10.12 3.46
CA LYS A 39 12.32 11.54 3.83
C LYS A 39 12.66 12.47 2.67
N LEU A 40 13.64 12.10 1.83
CA LEU A 40 14.00 12.89 0.65
C LEU A 40 12.89 12.86 -0.40
N SER A 41 12.33 11.70 -0.73
CA SER A 41 11.19 11.61 -1.65
C SER A 41 10.05 12.50 -1.17
N LYS A 42 9.64 12.36 0.09
CA LYS A 42 8.55 13.15 0.68
C LYS A 42 8.79 14.66 0.62
N CYS A 43 10.02 15.11 0.84
CA CYS A 43 10.36 16.53 0.82
C CYS A 43 10.54 17.11 -0.59
N LEU A 44 11.11 16.33 -1.51
CA LEU A 44 11.52 16.83 -2.83
C LEU A 44 10.45 16.59 -3.90
N ARG A 45 9.59 15.59 -3.71
CA ARG A 45 8.46 15.27 -4.58
C ARG A 45 7.30 14.70 -3.79
N LYS A 46 6.34 15.56 -3.49
CA LYS A 46 5.10 15.17 -2.84
C LYS A 46 4.13 14.62 -3.89
N LEU A 47 3.91 13.31 -3.89
CA LEU A 47 2.90 12.68 -4.72
C LEU A 47 1.53 12.80 -4.03
N PHE A 48 0.46 12.71 -4.82
CA PHE A 48 -0.92 12.71 -4.34
C PHE A 48 -1.66 11.52 -4.96
N ALA A 49 -1.72 10.40 -4.24
CA ALA A 49 -2.53 9.26 -4.64
C ALA A 49 -4.00 9.48 -4.26
N SER A 50 -4.92 9.05 -5.12
CA SER A 50 -6.35 9.05 -4.82
C SER A 50 -6.72 7.91 -3.89
N SER A 51 -6.08 6.75 -4.05
CA SER A 51 -6.27 5.60 -3.17
C SER A 51 -5.07 4.68 -3.21
N ILE A 52 -4.94 3.88 -2.15
CA ILE A 52 -4.00 2.77 -2.07
C ILE A 52 -4.80 1.54 -1.69
N ASP A 53 -4.61 0.49 -2.48
CA ASP A 53 -5.20 -0.82 -2.25
C ASP A 53 -4.06 -1.80 -1.92
N LEU A 54 -4.22 -2.54 -0.83
CA LEU A 54 -3.28 -3.60 -0.43
C LEU A 54 -3.82 -4.94 -0.90
N VAL A 55 -3.05 -5.64 -1.74
CA VAL A 55 -3.42 -6.97 -2.22
C VAL A 55 -2.44 -7.99 -1.64
N VAL A 56 -3.01 -8.93 -0.88
CA VAL A 56 -2.29 -10.03 -0.24
C VAL A 56 -2.71 -11.31 -0.96
N GLU A 57 -1.82 -11.82 -1.81
CA GLU A 57 -2.05 -13.04 -2.60
C GLU A 57 -0.98 -14.10 -2.34
N ASN A 58 -1.21 -15.32 -2.82
CA ASN A 58 -0.29 -16.45 -2.72
C ASN A 58 1.15 -16.08 -3.07
N TYR A 59 2.05 -16.17 -2.09
CA TYR A 59 3.49 -15.91 -2.23
C TYR A 59 3.86 -14.50 -2.74
N SER A 60 2.93 -13.53 -2.73
CA SER A 60 3.21 -12.16 -3.12
C SER A 60 2.29 -11.14 -2.46
N HIS A 61 2.92 -10.10 -1.91
CA HIS A 61 2.22 -8.91 -1.44
C HIS A 61 2.54 -7.77 -2.41
N HIS A 62 1.49 -7.09 -2.86
CA HIS A 62 1.64 -5.90 -3.67
C HIS A 62 0.67 -4.80 -3.22
N LEU A 63 1.13 -3.56 -3.35
CA LEU A 63 0.33 -2.36 -3.17
C LEU A 63 0.00 -1.85 -4.56
N THR A 64 -1.27 -1.62 -4.79
CA THR A 64 -1.76 -0.95 -5.97
C THR A 64 -2.07 0.48 -5.58
N VAL A 65 -1.27 1.42 -6.07
CA VAL A 65 -1.45 2.84 -5.82
C VAL A 65 -2.14 3.45 -7.03
N LEU A 66 -3.31 4.02 -6.80
CA LEU A 66 -4.08 4.70 -7.83
C LEU A 66 -3.81 6.20 -7.74
N PHE A 67 -3.35 6.77 -8.84
CA PHE A 67 -3.17 8.20 -8.99
C PHE A 67 -4.24 8.78 -9.89
N MET A 68 -4.73 9.96 -9.49
CA MET A 68 -5.61 10.78 -10.29
C MET A 68 -4.87 11.98 -10.79
N HIS A 69 -4.66 12.03 -12.10
CA HIS A 69 -4.01 13.15 -12.75
C HIS A 69 -5.01 13.84 -13.67
N ARG A 70 -4.97 15.18 -13.62
CA ARG A 70 -5.66 16.03 -14.58
C ARG A 70 -4.60 16.46 -15.59
N GLU A 71 -4.58 15.81 -16.74
CA GLU A 71 -3.84 16.35 -17.88
C GLU A 71 -4.69 17.44 -18.53
N GLU A 72 -4.14 18.65 -18.61
CA GLU A 72 -4.70 19.71 -19.44
C GLU A 72 -4.30 19.43 -20.90
N LEU A 73 -4.96 18.45 -21.53
CA LEU A 73 -4.86 18.28 -22.97
C LEU A 73 -5.65 19.40 -23.67
N PRO A 74 -5.14 19.99 -24.77
CA PRO A 74 -5.69 21.20 -25.38
C PRO A 74 -7.15 21.10 -25.86
N PHE A 75 -7.75 19.91 -25.86
CA PHE A 75 -9.10 19.68 -26.37
C PHE A 75 -10.00 18.85 -25.45
N ASN A 76 -9.56 18.44 -24.25
CA ASN A 76 -10.42 17.71 -23.32
C ASN A 76 -9.91 17.75 -21.87
N THR A 77 -10.75 18.18 -20.93
CA THR A 77 -10.50 18.04 -19.48
C THR A 77 -11.01 16.69 -19.00
N ASN A 78 -10.36 15.61 -19.42
CA ASN A 78 -10.63 14.29 -18.85
C ASN A 78 -9.65 14.01 -17.71
N ASN A 79 -10.17 13.51 -16.60
CA ASN A 79 -9.31 12.97 -15.55
C ASN A 79 -8.77 11.62 -16.04
N PHE A 80 -7.46 11.45 -16.03
CA PHE A 80 -6.80 10.18 -16.37
C PHE A 80 -6.40 9.46 -15.08
N TRP A 81 -6.66 8.16 -15.05
CA TRP A 81 -6.28 7.29 -13.94
C TRP A 81 -5.01 6.57 -14.32
N SER A 82 -3.98 6.65 -13.48
CA SER A 82 -2.78 5.83 -13.62
C SER A 82 -2.63 4.94 -12.39
N THR A 83 -2.26 3.68 -12.63
CA THR A 83 -2.14 2.67 -11.59
C THR A 83 -0.71 2.18 -11.52
N GLU A 84 -0.12 2.25 -10.33
CA GLU A 84 1.22 1.74 -10.06
C GLU A 84 1.15 0.54 -9.13
N THR A 85 1.69 -0.60 -9.57
CA THR A 85 1.76 -1.82 -8.76
C THR A 85 3.16 -1.99 -8.22
N ILE A 86 3.29 -1.97 -6.89
CA ILE A 86 4.55 -2.09 -6.19
C ILE A 86 4.53 -3.40 -5.43
N SER A 87 5.48 -4.30 -5.70
CA SER A 87 5.59 -5.57 -4.98
C SER A 87 6.64 -5.51 -3.88
N GLN A 88 6.37 -6.17 -2.75
CA GLN A 88 7.28 -6.21 -1.61
C GLN A 88 8.48 -7.16 -1.81
N LYS A 89 8.57 -7.89 -2.93
CA LYS A 89 9.48 -9.04 -3.10
C LYS A 89 10.98 -8.75 -2.94
N ASN A 90 11.40 -7.49 -2.89
CA ASN A 90 12.80 -7.09 -2.95
C ASN A 90 13.26 -6.10 -1.88
N VAL A 91 12.46 -5.85 -0.84
CA VAL A 91 12.79 -4.86 0.19
C VAL A 91 12.78 -5.54 1.54
N GLY A 92 13.91 -5.55 2.25
CA GLY A 92 14.05 -6.12 3.61
C GLY A 92 13.28 -5.35 4.69
N LEU A 93 12.09 -4.85 4.37
CA LEU A 93 11.16 -4.14 5.24
C LEU A 93 10.08 -5.09 5.72
N SER A 94 9.58 -4.87 6.93
CA SER A 94 8.28 -5.41 7.31
C SER A 94 7.18 -4.84 6.40
N VAL A 95 6.06 -5.55 6.30
CA VAL A 95 4.90 -5.08 5.52
C VAL A 95 4.38 -3.75 6.10
N SER A 96 4.36 -3.61 7.42
CA SER A 96 3.95 -2.37 8.09
C SER A 96 4.84 -1.18 7.72
N GLU A 97 6.16 -1.33 7.79
CA GLU A 97 7.11 -0.28 7.41
C GLU A 97 7.04 0.02 5.90
N TRP A 98 6.76 -1.00 5.09
CA TRP A 98 6.57 -0.83 3.66
C TRP A 98 5.32 0.01 3.34
N ILE A 99 4.18 -0.32 3.93
CA ILE A 99 2.92 0.44 3.77
C ILE A 99 3.09 1.88 4.27
N GLU A 100 3.66 2.06 5.46
CA GLU A 100 3.91 3.38 6.04
C GLU A 100 4.73 4.26 5.08
N ARG A 101 5.81 3.72 4.51
CA ARG A 101 6.65 4.48 3.58
C ARG A 101 5.93 4.86 2.29
N VAL A 102 5.05 3.99 1.76
CA VAL A 102 4.24 4.30 0.57
C VAL A 102 3.20 5.38 0.88
N GLN A 103 2.48 5.27 2.00
CA GLN A 103 1.54 6.30 2.45
C GLN A 103 2.23 7.66 2.65
N ASP A 104 3.45 7.64 3.22
CA ASP A 104 4.21 8.85 3.51
C ASP A 104 4.61 9.64 2.25
N VAL A 105 4.95 8.96 1.16
CA VAL A 105 5.38 9.60 -0.09
C VAL A 105 4.20 9.97 -1.00
N THR A 106 3.10 9.22 -0.92
CA THR A 106 1.88 9.41 -1.73
C THR A 106 0.87 10.37 -1.12
N ASN A 107 1.12 10.84 0.11
CA ASN A 107 0.23 11.71 0.88
C ASN A 107 -1.19 11.11 1.06
N CYS A 108 -1.32 9.80 0.95
CA CYS A 108 -2.54 9.05 1.18
C CYS A 108 -2.47 8.44 2.59
N LYS A 109 -3.33 8.92 3.50
CA LYS A 109 -3.23 8.61 4.94
C LYS A 109 -3.90 7.30 5.35
N SER A 110 -4.68 6.71 4.47
CA SER A 110 -5.51 5.53 4.74
C SER A 110 -5.51 4.63 3.54
N LEU A 111 -5.64 3.32 3.78
CA LEU A 111 -5.90 2.38 2.70
C LEU A 111 -7.38 2.48 2.32
N LYS A 112 -7.65 2.49 1.02
CA LYS A 112 -9.03 2.40 0.55
C LYS A 112 -9.48 0.96 0.68
N ARG A 113 -8.75 0.04 0.06
CA ARG A 113 -9.10 -1.38 0.06
C ARG A 113 -7.98 -2.27 0.58
N VAL A 114 -8.36 -3.35 1.27
CA VAL A 114 -7.48 -4.48 1.56
C VAL A 114 -8.11 -5.73 0.98
N ASP A 115 -7.43 -6.34 0.02
CA ASP A 115 -7.83 -7.59 -0.64
C ASP A 115 -6.98 -8.74 -0.06
N LEU A 116 -7.65 -9.70 0.56
CA LEU A 116 -7.05 -10.91 1.11
C LEU A 116 -7.41 -12.10 0.23
N GLY A 117 -6.41 -12.73 -0.38
CA GLY A 117 -6.59 -13.89 -1.26
C GLY A 117 -5.56 -15.00 -1.03
N GLY A 118 -5.97 -16.24 -1.34
CA GLY A 118 -5.12 -17.42 -1.27
C GLY A 118 -4.68 -17.83 0.15
N SER A 119 -3.74 -18.78 0.23
CA SER A 119 -3.09 -19.27 1.45
C SER A 119 -2.11 -18.24 2.02
N SER A 120 -2.64 -17.09 2.43
CA SER A 120 -1.88 -16.03 3.08
C SER A 120 -1.42 -16.52 4.47
N ARG A 121 -0.16 -16.18 4.79
CA ARG A 121 0.57 -16.72 5.95
C ARG A 121 0.18 -15.98 7.25
N LEU A 122 0.29 -16.70 8.37
CA LEU A 122 0.05 -16.19 9.73
C LEU A 122 0.97 -15.02 10.16
N ASP A 123 2.11 -14.84 9.48
CA ASP A 123 3.10 -13.77 9.74
C ASP A 123 2.63 -12.38 9.28
N MET A 124 1.51 -12.30 8.57
CA MET A 124 0.91 -11.03 8.11
C MET A 124 0.04 -10.36 9.18
N CYS A 125 -0.39 -11.08 10.20
CA CYS A 125 -1.32 -10.53 11.21
C CYS A 125 -0.75 -9.33 11.95
N ASP A 126 0.55 -9.34 12.25
CA ASP A 126 1.20 -8.23 12.94
C ASP A 126 1.21 -6.96 12.06
N ALA A 127 1.40 -7.14 10.75
CA ALA A 127 1.32 -6.03 9.80
C ALA A 127 -0.12 -5.52 9.64
N LEU A 128 -1.10 -6.42 9.53
CA LEU A 128 -2.51 -6.06 9.49
C LEU A 128 -2.93 -5.29 10.76
N SER A 129 -2.38 -5.64 11.92
CA SER A 129 -2.66 -4.95 13.19
C SER A 129 -2.13 -3.52 13.26
N SER A 130 -1.18 -3.17 12.39
CA SER A 130 -0.66 -1.80 12.29
C SER A 130 -1.51 -0.91 11.38
N LEU A 131 -2.46 -1.49 10.62
CA LEU A 131 -3.33 -0.73 9.74
C LEU A 131 -4.36 0.04 10.54
N ASN A 132 -4.58 1.28 10.15
CA ASN A 132 -5.61 2.14 10.69
C ASN A 132 -6.49 2.68 9.56
N ASN A 133 -7.81 2.70 9.80
CA ASN A 133 -8.81 3.29 8.91
C ASN A 133 -8.78 2.73 7.47
N ILE A 134 -9.34 1.55 7.28
CA ILE A 134 -9.56 0.93 5.98
C ILE A 134 -11.00 1.21 5.55
N SER A 135 -11.22 1.55 4.28
CA SER A 135 -12.59 1.75 3.81
C SER A 135 -13.27 0.40 3.54
N GLU A 136 -12.60 -0.49 2.82
CA GLU A 136 -13.14 -1.75 2.33
C GLU A 136 -12.17 -2.91 2.62
N LEU A 137 -12.67 -3.99 3.22
CA LEU A 137 -11.97 -5.27 3.33
C LEU A 137 -12.65 -6.29 2.43
N TYR A 138 -11.89 -6.89 1.54
CA TYR A 138 -12.35 -7.95 0.65
C TYR A 138 -11.62 -9.25 0.96
N ILE A 139 -12.39 -10.32 1.15
CA ILE A 139 -11.88 -11.67 1.35
C ILE A 139 -12.26 -12.51 0.13
N HIS A 140 -11.24 -12.86 -0.65
CA HIS A 140 -11.33 -13.70 -1.84
C HIS A 140 -11.38 -15.19 -1.48
N PRO A 141 -11.92 -16.03 -2.38
CA PRO A 141 -11.93 -17.49 -2.18
C PRO A 141 -10.51 -18.06 -2.08
N GLY A 142 -10.36 -19.15 -1.33
CA GLY A 142 -9.08 -19.85 -1.15
C GLY A 142 -8.24 -19.37 0.04
N CYS A 143 -8.75 -18.45 0.85
CA CYS A 143 -8.16 -18.13 2.16
C CYS A 143 -8.46 -19.22 3.20
N PRO A 144 -7.47 -19.65 4.00
CA PRO A 144 -7.71 -20.57 5.12
C PRO A 144 -8.62 -19.92 6.17
N GLU A 145 -9.63 -20.64 6.66
CA GLU A 145 -10.61 -20.12 7.64
C GLU A 145 -9.92 -19.50 8.87
N SER A 146 -8.95 -20.22 9.45
CA SER A 146 -8.15 -19.72 10.58
C SER A 146 -7.42 -18.38 10.32
N PHE A 147 -7.02 -18.12 9.08
CA PHE A 147 -6.44 -16.84 8.70
C PHE A 147 -7.54 -15.77 8.57
N VAL A 148 -8.66 -16.10 7.94
CA VAL A 148 -9.79 -15.18 7.77
C VAL A 148 -10.34 -14.74 9.11
N GLU A 149 -10.58 -15.66 10.05
CA GLU A 149 -11.04 -15.33 11.40
C GLU A 149 -10.09 -14.36 12.11
N LYS A 150 -8.78 -14.62 12.03
CA LYS A 150 -7.77 -13.79 12.66
C LYS A 150 -7.68 -12.41 11.98
N ALA A 151 -7.73 -12.36 10.66
CA ALA A 151 -7.73 -11.12 9.89
C ALA A 151 -8.98 -10.28 10.19
N LEU A 152 -10.16 -10.89 10.22
CA LEU A 152 -11.40 -10.23 10.59
C LEU A 152 -11.34 -9.68 12.01
N ARG A 153 -10.81 -10.43 12.97
CA ARG A 153 -10.70 -9.96 14.36
C ARG A 153 -9.79 -8.74 14.50
N ILE A 154 -8.76 -8.65 13.65
CA ILE A 154 -7.83 -7.52 13.64
C ILE A 154 -8.44 -6.33 12.90
N LEU A 155 -9.00 -6.57 11.72
CA LEU A 155 -9.37 -5.52 10.77
C LEU A 155 -10.80 -5.02 10.93
N SER A 156 -11.72 -5.78 11.53
CA SER A 156 -13.13 -5.37 11.66
C SER A 156 -13.28 -4.04 12.40
N SER A 157 -12.48 -3.84 13.44
CA SER A 157 -12.51 -2.60 14.25
C SER A 157 -12.02 -1.36 13.50
N VAL A 158 -11.25 -1.55 12.43
CA VAL A 158 -10.63 -0.46 11.65
C VAL A 158 -11.17 -0.37 10.23
N THR A 159 -12.18 -1.17 9.88
CA THR A 159 -12.76 -1.25 8.53
C THR A 159 -14.22 -0.80 8.53
N ASN A 160 -14.61 0.00 7.54
CA ASN A 160 -16.00 0.46 7.42
C ASN A 160 -16.92 -0.58 6.74
N GLU A 161 -16.41 -1.26 5.70
CA GLU A 161 -17.18 -2.20 4.91
C GLU A 161 -16.40 -3.51 4.72
N ILE A 162 -17.07 -4.65 4.98
CA ILE A 162 -16.48 -5.98 4.84
C ILE A 162 -17.27 -6.76 3.79
N ASN A 163 -16.56 -7.16 2.73
CA ASN A 163 -17.09 -7.91 1.60
C ASN A 163 -16.42 -9.29 1.56
N MET A 164 -17.22 -10.36 1.64
CA MET A 164 -16.71 -11.74 1.62
C MET A 164 -17.34 -12.52 0.47
N TRP A 165 -16.51 -13.23 -0.29
CA TRP A 165 -16.98 -14.13 -1.35
C TRP A 165 -17.50 -15.47 -0.83
N SER A 166 -17.08 -15.88 0.36
CA SER A 166 -17.57 -17.08 1.07
C SER A 166 -17.65 -16.78 2.56
N ILE A 167 -18.66 -17.35 3.24
CA ILE A 167 -18.75 -17.27 4.71
C ILE A 167 -17.66 -18.19 5.27
N PRO A 168 -16.71 -17.68 6.08
CA PRO A 168 -15.59 -18.46 6.59
C PRO A 168 -15.94 -19.24 7.87
N PHE A 169 -17.21 -19.23 8.27
CA PHE A 169 -17.70 -19.85 9.50
C PHE A 169 -18.52 -21.09 9.15
N GLU A 170 -18.32 -22.17 9.91
CA GLU A 170 -19.02 -23.44 9.70
C GLU A 170 -20.54 -23.31 9.88
N ASN A 171 -20.98 -22.31 10.64
CA ASN A 171 -22.38 -22.10 10.97
C ASN A 171 -22.76 -20.61 11.06
N ARG A 172 -24.06 -20.33 10.84
CA ARG A 172 -24.64 -18.97 10.79
C ARG A 172 -24.65 -18.27 12.15
N GLU A 173 -24.46 -19.02 13.24
CA GLU A 173 -24.44 -18.50 14.62
C GLU A 173 -23.10 -17.82 14.93
N GLU A 174 -21.97 -18.41 14.51
CA GLU A 174 -20.64 -17.78 14.64
C GLU A 174 -20.57 -16.44 13.90
N PHE A 175 -21.11 -16.37 12.68
CA PHE A 175 -21.21 -15.11 11.93
C PHE A 175 -22.04 -14.03 12.64
N ARG A 176 -23.05 -14.41 13.44
CA ARG A 176 -23.91 -13.46 14.18
C ARG A 176 -23.25 -12.89 15.43
N THR A 177 -22.19 -13.53 15.92
CA THR A 177 -21.40 -13.07 17.07
C THR A 177 -20.21 -12.19 16.70
N PHE A 178 -19.97 -12.02 15.40
CA PHE A 178 -19.00 -11.11 14.81
C PHE A 178 -19.61 -9.72 14.57
#